data_AF-A0A9D6ERF0-F1
#
_entry.id   AF-A0A9D6ERF0-F1
#
_cell.length_a   1.000
_cell.length_b   1.000
_cell.length_c   1.000
_cell.angle_alpha   90.00
_cell.angle_beta   90.00
_cell.angle_gamma   90.00
#
_symmetry.space_group_name_H-M   'P 1'
#
loop_
_entity.id
_entity.type
_entity.pdbx_description
1 polymer ?
#
loop_
_entity_poly.entity_id
_entity_poly.type
_entity_poly.pdbx_seq_one_letter_code
_entity_poly.pdbx_strand_id
1 'polypeptide(L)' 'MSLKQLVVLSIIIFLSIVFWIVFDLYHVATVTTITPTQEAQVKPLTPTFDNDIIGKIKNRMR' A
#
# COMPACT_ATOMS: atom_id res chain seq x y z
N MET A 1 14.59 -20.93 37.42
CA MET A 1 13.31 -20.27 37.05
C MET A 1 12.20 -21.28 37.26
N SER A 2 11.09 -20.91 37.92
CA SER A 2 10.03 -21.89 38.21
C SER A 2 9.09 -22.05 37.01
N LEU A 3 8.49 -23.24 36.85
CA LEU A 3 7.53 -23.52 35.77
C LEU A 3 6.39 -22.50 35.74
N LYS A 4 5.93 -22.06 36.92
CA LYS A 4 4.89 -21.03 37.07
C LYS A 4 5.31 -19.70 36.45
N GLN A 5 6.56 -19.29 36.63
CA GLN A 5 7.08 -18.04 36.03
C GLN A 5 7.17 -18.14 34.50
N LEU A 6 7.58 -19.29 33.97
CA LEU A 6 7.65 -19.52 32.53
C LEU A 6 6.28 -19.51 31.87
N VAL A 7 5.27 -20.11 32.50
CA VAL A 7 3.89 -20.10 31.99
C VAL A 7 3.33 -18.69 31.96
N VAL A 8 3.51 -17.91 33.04
CA VAL A 8 3.06 -16.52 33.08
C VAL A 8 3.74 -15.68 32.00
N LEU A 9 5.06 -15.82 31.84
CA LEU A 9 5.81 -15.11 30.80
C LEU A 9 5.32 -15.48 29.39
N SER A 10 5.09 -16.77 29.14
CA SER A 10 4.58 -17.25 27.85
C SER A 10 3.22 -16.65 27.51
N ILE A 11 2.33 -16.51 28.50
CA ILE A 11 1.00 -15.91 28.30
C ILE A 11 1.14 -14.42 27.94
N ILE A 12 2.00 -13.67 28.64
CA ILE A 12 2.22 -12.24 28.36
C ILE A 12 2.77 -12.04 26.95
N ILE A 13 3.74 -12.86 26.54
CA ILE A 13 4.32 -12.80 25.20
C ILE A 13 3.26 -13.13 24.15
N PHE A 14 2.47 -14.18 24.38
CA PHE A 14 1.41 -14.56 23.46
C PHE A 14 0.37 -13.43 23.28
N LEU A 15 -0.10 -12.84 24.39
CA LEU A 15 -1.03 -11.71 24.34
C LEU A 15 -0.43 -10.49 23.64
N SER A 16 0.86 -10.25 23.85
CA SER A 16 1.56 -9.15 23.19
C SER A 16 1.60 -9.33 21.67
N ILE A 17 1.89 -10.55 21.19
CA ILE A 17 1.91 -10.87 19.75
C ILE A 17 0.50 -10.71 19.15
N VAL A 18 -0.53 -11.25 19.82
CA VAL A 18 -1.92 -11.12 19.36
C VAL A 18 -2.33 -9.64 19.27
N PHE A 19 -1.98 -8.85 20.29
CA PHE A 19 -2.25 -7.42 20.30
C PHE A 19 -1.58 -6.70 19.12
N TRP A 20 -0.31 -6.98 18.85
CA TRP A 20 0.41 -6.40 17.72
C TRP A 20 -0.22 -6.74 16.37
N ILE A 21 -0.63 -7.98 16.16
CA ILE A 21 -1.28 -8.41 14.91
C ILE A 21 -2.60 -7.68 14.70
N VAL A 22 -3.43 -7.57 15.75
CA VAL A 22 -4.73 -6.88 15.66
C VAL A 22 -4.52 -5.39 15.39
N PHE A 23 -3.56 -4.77 16.06
CA PHE A 23 -3.25 -3.36 15.87
C PHE A 23 -2.75 -3.07 14.45
N ASP A 24 -1.86 -3.91 13.92
CA ASP A 24 -1.33 -3.76 12.57
C ASP A 24 -2.42 -3.94 11.51
N LEU A 25 -3.28 -4.96 11.67
CA LEU A 25 -4.42 -5.16 10.78
C LEU A 25 -5.39 -3.97 10.81
N TYR A 26 -5.66 -3.41 11.99
CA TYR A 26 -6.49 -2.21 12.13
C TYR A 26 -5.84 -0.98 11.49
N HIS A 27 -4.54 -0.79 11.69
CA HIS A 27 -3.78 0.31 11.09
C HIS A 27 -3.79 0.23 9.57
N VAL A 28 -3.52 -0.95 9.00
CA VAL A 28 -3.63 -1.20 7.56
C VAL A 28 -5.05 -0.88 7.08
N ALA A 29 -6.07 -1.47 7.70
CA ALA A 29 -7.46 -1.24 7.28
C ALA A 29 -7.89 0.24 7.31
N THR A 30 -7.36 1.04 8.23
CA THR A 30 -7.72 2.47 8.38
C THR A 30 -6.85 3.41 7.55
N VAL A 31 -5.58 3.07 7.31
CA VAL A 31 -4.61 3.95 6.63
C VAL A 31 -4.48 3.61 5.14
N THR A 32 -4.73 2.37 4.71
CA THR A 32 -4.60 1.96 3.29
C THR A 32 -5.88 2.12 2.48
N THR A 33 -6.77 3.01 2.86
CA THR A 33 -7.72 3.55 1.87
C THR A 33 -6.94 4.59 1.07
N ILE A 34 -6.49 4.22 -0.13
CA ILE A 34 -5.94 5.19 -1.08
C ILE A 34 -6.96 6.32 -1.15
N THR A 35 -6.59 7.49 -0.64
CA THR A 35 -7.51 8.62 -0.62
C THR A 35 -7.90 8.91 -2.07
N PRO A 36 -9.13 9.38 -2.36
CA PRO A 36 -9.54 9.72 -3.73
C PRO A 36 -8.53 10.64 -4.44
N THR A 37 -7.83 11.47 -3.66
CA THR A 37 -6.73 12.32 -4.08
C THR A 37 -5.48 11.55 -4.52
N GLN A 38 -5.10 10.48 -3.82
CA GLN A 38 -3.96 9.64 -4.19
C GLN A 38 -4.28 8.77 -5.42
N GLU A 39 -5.51 8.26 -5.54
CA GLU A 39 -5.99 7.53 -6.73
C GLU A 39 -5.86 8.36 -8.01
N ALA A 40 -6.23 9.64 -7.95
CA ALA A 40 -6.08 10.56 -9.08
C ALA A 40 -4.60 10.82 -9.45
N GLN A 41 -3.69 10.76 -8.47
CA GLN A 41 -2.25 10.96 -8.69
C GLN A 41 -1.53 9.71 -9.21
N VAL A 42 -1.99 8.51 -8.86
CA VAL A 42 -1.43 7.24 -9.38
C VAL A 42 -2.12 6.75 -10.65
N LYS A 43 -3.12 7.48 -11.17
CA LYS A 43 -3.73 7.16 -12.45
C LYS A 43 -2.62 7.11 -13.52
N PRO A 44 -2.45 5.97 -14.21
CA PRO A 44 -1.44 5.87 -15.24
C PRO A 44 -1.65 7.00 -16.25
N LEU A 45 -0.59 7.78 -16.49
CA LEU A 45 -0.51 8.61 -17.67
C LEU A 45 -0.39 7.64 -18.84
N THR A 46 -1.53 7.22 -19.40
CA THR A 46 -1.57 6.61 -20.73
C THR A 46 -1.63 7.75 -21.72
N PRO A 47 -0.49 8.27 -22.22
CA PRO A 47 -0.53 9.24 -23.29
C PRO A 47 -1.11 8.55 -24.53
N THR A 48 -2.31 8.95 -24.91
CA THR A 48 -2.81 8.69 -26.26
C THR A 48 -2.05 9.62 -27.19
N PHE A 49 -0.97 9.12 -27.79
CA PHE A 49 -0.27 9.85 -28.83
C PHE A 49 -1.18 10.00 -30.04
N ASP A 50 -1.45 11.23 -30.43
CA ASP A 50 -2.16 11.56 -31.65
C ASP A 50 -1.23 11.26 -32.84
N ASN A 51 -1.41 10.06 -33.41
CA ASN A 51 -0.63 9.59 -34.53
C ASN A 51 -0.86 10.44 -35.80
N ASP A 52 -2.00 11.13 -35.92
CA ASP A 52 -2.26 12.03 -37.05
C ASP A 52 -1.40 13.29 -36.95
N ILE A 53 -1.24 13.84 -35.74
CA ILE A 53 -0.33 14.97 -35.50
C ILE A 53 1.12 14.57 -35.78
N ILE A 54 1.55 13.40 -35.31
CA ILE A 54 2.90 12.87 -35.55
C ILE A 54 3.15 12.70 -37.06
N GLY A 55 2.16 12.17 -37.80
CA GLY A 55 2.22 12.04 -39.25
C GLY A 55 2.34 13.38 -39.97
N LYS A 56 1.58 14.40 -39.54
CA LYS A 56 1.63 15.77 -40.10
C LYS A 56 2.97 16.45 -39.85
N ILE A 57 3.57 16.26 -38.68
CA ILE A 57 4.90 16.81 -38.36
C ILE A 57 5.98 16.13 -39.21
N LYS A 58 5.93 14.80 -39.33
CA LYS A 58 6.88 14.02 -40.14
C LYS A 58 6.85 14.42 -41.62
N ASN A 59 5.67 14.72 -42.17
CA ASN A 59 5.51 15.15 -43.56
C ASN A 59 5.91 16.61 -43.81
N ARG A 60 5.95 17.47 -42.79
CA ARG A 60 6.46 18.85 -42.91
C ARG A 60 7.98 18.94 -42.90
N MET A 61 8.65 17.92 -42.37
CA MET A 61 10.10 17.88 -42.17
C MET A 61 10.85 17.22 -43.33
N ARG A 62 10.12 16.78 -44.37
CA ARG A 62 10.60 16.11 -45.57
C ARG A 62 10.38 17.00 -46.78
#